data_AF-A0A5P9FRK2-F1
#
_entry.id   AF-A0A5P9FRK2-F1
#
_cell.length_a   1.000
_cell.length_b   1.000
_cell.length_c   1.000
_cell.angle_alpha   90.00
_cell.angle_beta   90.00
_cell.angle_gamma   90.00
#
_symmetry.space_group_name_H-M   'P 1'
#
loop_
_entity.id
_entity.type
_entity.pdbx_description
1 polymer ?
#
loop_
_entity_poly.entity_id
_entity_poly.type
_entity_poly.pdbx_seq_one_letter_code
_entity_poly.pdbx_strand_id
1 'polypeptide(L)'
;MTNEQEIKRLKLAMAVDDHLRATVHHKGARDILAAEIANTPSGRAHVVGTAKAPGAVELAQELWATRTGQQLRAILAQNEVAEANAYASERDRQLAAILAIENDAERINESRRTGIGMPGPRL
;
A
#
# COMPACT_ATOMS: atom_id res chain seq x y z
N MET A 1 -3.20 -30.68 2.52
CA MET A 1 -3.67 -30.12 1.23
C MET A 1 -3.10 -30.98 0.13
N THR A 2 -3.90 -31.41 -0.85
CA THR A 2 -3.42 -32.24 -1.98
C THR A 2 -2.80 -31.38 -3.08
N ASN A 3 -2.03 -32.00 -4.00
CA ASN A 3 -1.47 -31.29 -5.16
C ASN A 3 -2.57 -30.63 -6.02
N GLU A 4 -3.71 -31.29 -6.18
CA GLU A 4 -4.84 -30.73 -6.93
C GLU A 4 -5.44 -29.50 -6.23
N GLN A 5 -5.60 -29.57 -4.91
CA GLN A 5 -6.06 -28.44 -4.09
C GLN A 5 -5.09 -27.27 -4.18
N GLU A 6 -3.78 -27.54 -4.15
CA GLU A 6 -2.76 -26.50 -4.26
C GLU A 6 -2.78 -25.83 -5.64
N ILE A 7 -2.94 -26.61 -6.72
CA ILE A 7 -3.11 -26.05 -8.07
C ILE A 7 -4.35 -25.15 -8.14
N LYS A 8 -5.48 -25.55 -7.54
CA LYS A 8 -6.70 -24.72 -7.49
C LYS A 8 -6.45 -23.41 -6.72
N ARG A 9 -5.77 -23.48 -5.58
CA ARG A 9 -5.39 -22.29 -4.79
C ARG A 9 -4.49 -21.35 -5.58
N LEU A 10 -3.47 -21.89 -6.25
CA LEU A 10 -2.54 -21.10 -7.07
C LEU A 10 -3.24 -20.41 -8.24
N LYS A 11 -4.19 -21.08 -8.89
CA LYS A 11 -5.01 -20.45 -9.94
C LYS A 11 -5.84 -19.27 -9.42
N LEU A 12 -6.45 -19.42 -8.23
CA LEU A 12 -7.15 -18.31 -7.57
C LEU A 12 -6.18 -17.19 -7.18
N ALA A 13 -4.98 -17.52 -6.69
CA ALA A 13 -3.96 -16.55 -6.34
C ALA A 13 -3.53 -15.70 -7.53
N MET A 14 -3.36 -16.31 -8.70
CA MET A 14 -3.06 -15.58 -9.94
C MET A 14 -4.22 -14.66 -10.33
N ALA A 15 -5.46 -15.17 -10.33
CA ALA A 15 -6.63 -14.40 -10.73
C ALA A 15 -6.90 -13.18 -9.81
N VAL A 16 -6.64 -13.33 -8.51
CA VAL A 16 -6.83 -12.24 -7.55
C VAL A 16 -5.65 -11.29 -7.52
N ASP A 17 -4.41 -11.72 -7.79
CA ASP A 17 -3.24 -10.82 -7.86
C ASP A 17 -3.43 -9.75 -8.95
N ASP A 18 -3.96 -10.13 -10.11
CA ASP A 18 -4.27 -9.18 -11.19
C ASP A 18 -5.24 -8.08 -10.73
N HIS A 19 -6.27 -8.45 -9.96
CA HIS A 19 -7.22 -7.50 -9.38
C HIS A 19 -6.57 -6.65 -8.27
N LEU A 20 -5.77 -7.26 -7.40
CA LEU A 20 -5.13 -6.59 -6.27
C LEU A 20 -4.04 -5.61 -6.71
N ARG A 21 -3.38 -5.81 -7.87
CA ARG A 21 -2.37 -4.87 -8.39
C ARG A 21 -2.90 -3.46 -8.60
N ALA A 22 -4.20 -3.31 -8.85
CA ALA A 22 -4.84 -2.01 -9.01
C ALA A 22 -4.97 -1.23 -7.69
N THR A 23 -4.92 -1.91 -6.54
CA THR A 23 -5.22 -1.31 -5.22
C THR A 23 -4.12 -1.51 -4.18
N VAL A 24 -3.24 -2.48 -4.38
CA VAL A 24 -2.16 -2.85 -3.45
C VAL A 24 -0.85 -2.88 -4.22
N HIS A 25 -0.03 -1.83 -4.07
CA HIS A 25 1.22 -1.72 -4.81
C HIS A 25 2.32 -2.64 -4.24
N HIS A 26 2.32 -2.91 -2.94
CA HIS A 26 3.31 -3.75 -2.29
C HIS A 26 3.11 -5.24 -2.62
N LYS A 27 4.06 -5.86 -3.33
CA LYS A 27 4.01 -7.30 -3.67
C LYS A 27 3.86 -8.18 -2.43
N GLY A 28 4.62 -7.91 -1.37
CA GLY A 28 4.54 -8.70 -0.14
C GLY A 28 3.14 -8.68 0.50
N ALA A 29 2.43 -7.54 0.43
CA ALA A 29 1.05 -7.45 0.90
C ALA A 29 0.09 -8.32 0.07
N ARG A 30 0.27 -8.35 -1.26
CA ARG A 30 -0.51 -9.23 -2.13
C ARG A 30 -0.23 -10.70 -1.87
N ASP A 31 1.04 -11.06 -1.64
CA ASP A 31 1.43 -12.44 -1.31
C ASP A 31 0.79 -12.91 0.01
N ILE A 32 0.75 -12.03 1.03
CA ILE A 32 0.07 -12.31 2.31
C ILE A 32 -1.43 -12.55 2.11
N LEU A 33 -2.10 -11.71 1.31
CA LEU A 33 -3.52 -11.91 0.99
C LEU A 33 -3.73 -13.21 0.21
N ALA A 34 -2.88 -13.54 -0.76
CA ALA A 34 -2.98 -14.78 -1.54
C ALA A 34 -2.79 -16.05 -0.67
N ALA A 35 -2.05 -15.96 0.44
CA ALA A 35 -1.92 -17.06 1.39
C ALA A 35 -3.24 -17.35 2.14
N GLU A 36 -4.12 -16.36 2.27
CA GLU A 36 -5.40 -16.47 3.00
C GLU A 36 -6.56 -17.03 2.17
N ILE A 37 -6.35 -17.35 0.90
CA ILE A 37 -7.41 -17.85 -0.01
C ILE A 37 -8.13 -19.07 0.56
N ALA A 38 -7.41 -20.00 1.18
CA ALA A 38 -8.01 -21.19 1.79
C ALA A 38 -8.79 -20.90 3.07
N ASN A 39 -8.66 -19.69 3.64
CA ASN A 39 -9.36 -19.25 4.84
C ASN A 39 -10.63 -18.47 4.52
N THR A 40 -10.87 -18.11 3.25
CA THR A 40 -12.12 -17.47 2.84
C THR A 40 -13.22 -18.50 2.57
N PRO A 41 -14.51 -18.14 2.75
CA PRO A 41 -15.62 -19.03 2.43
C PRO A 41 -15.58 -19.53 0.98
N SER A 42 -15.45 -18.64 0.00
CA SER A 42 -15.49 -19.01 -1.41
C SER A 42 -14.23 -19.74 -1.88
N GLY A 43 -13.05 -19.27 -1.42
CA GLY A 43 -11.77 -19.87 -1.76
C GLY A 43 -11.65 -21.29 -1.22
N ARG A 44 -12.05 -21.52 0.04
CA ARG A 44 -12.10 -22.87 0.62
C ARG A 44 -13.05 -23.79 -0.13
N ALA A 45 -14.27 -23.33 -0.45
CA ALA A 45 -15.26 -24.14 -1.15
C ALA A 45 -14.76 -24.56 -2.54
N HIS A 46 -14.11 -23.66 -3.28
CA HIS A 46 -13.51 -23.99 -4.56
C HIS A 46 -12.33 -24.98 -4.44
N VAL A 47 -11.42 -24.73 -3.50
CA VAL A 47 -10.23 -25.58 -3.28
C VAL A 47 -10.66 -27.01 -2.92
N VAL A 48 -11.63 -27.18 -2.03
CA VAL A 48 -12.17 -28.50 -1.64
C VAL A 48 -13.02 -29.13 -2.74
N GLY A 49 -13.43 -28.36 -3.76
CA GLY A 49 -14.19 -28.83 -4.91
C GLY A 49 -15.71 -28.87 -4.71
N THR A 50 -16.22 -28.16 -3.70
CA THR A 50 -17.65 -28.07 -3.41
C THR A 50 -18.34 -26.91 -4.14
N ALA A 51 -17.57 -25.98 -4.72
CA ALA A 51 -18.09 -24.85 -5.48
C ALA A 51 -17.23 -24.53 -6.73
N LYS A 52 -17.81 -23.73 -7.63
CA LYS A 52 -17.08 -23.14 -8.77
C LYS A 52 -16.08 -22.09 -8.28
N ALA A 53 -15.16 -21.70 -9.16
CA ALA A 53 -14.18 -20.65 -8.84
C ALA A 53 -14.92 -19.32 -8.58
N PRO A 54 -14.64 -18.62 -7.46
CA PRO A 54 -15.20 -17.30 -7.20
C PRO A 54 -14.68 -16.26 -8.19
N GLY A 55 -15.40 -15.15 -8.30
CA GLY A 55 -14.91 -13.98 -9.01
C GLY A 55 -13.73 -13.33 -8.27
N ALA A 56 -12.81 -12.69 -8.99
CA ALA A 56 -11.66 -12.03 -8.38
C ALA A 56 -12.06 -10.92 -7.39
N VAL A 57 -13.14 -10.18 -7.69
CA VAL A 57 -13.67 -9.11 -6.83
C VAL A 57 -14.26 -9.69 -5.53
N GLU A 58 -15.10 -10.73 -5.65
CA GLU A 58 -15.69 -11.44 -4.51
C GLU A 58 -14.58 -11.98 -3.59
N LEU A 59 -13.62 -12.69 -4.17
CA LEU A 59 -12.50 -13.25 -3.43
C LEU A 59 -11.67 -12.16 -2.74
N ALA A 60 -11.39 -11.05 -3.42
CA ALA A 60 -10.66 -9.93 -2.84
C ALA A 60 -11.40 -9.31 -1.64
N GLN A 61 -12.73 -9.16 -1.72
CA GLN A 61 -13.54 -8.67 -0.60
C GLN A 61 -13.45 -9.61 0.61
N GLU A 62 -13.57 -10.92 0.39
CA GLU A 62 -13.45 -11.90 1.46
C GLU A 62 -12.04 -11.92 2.06
N LEU A 63 -10.99 -11.84 1.24
CA LEU A 63 -9.60 -11.76 1.68
C LEU A 63 -9.38 -10.56 2.61
N TRP A 64 -9.92 -9.41 2.26
CA TRP A 64 -9.87 -8.22 3.11
C TRP A 64 -10.71 -8.33 4.39
N ALA A 65 -11.74 -9.17 4.39
CA ALA A 65 -12.56 -9.43 5.56
C ALA A 65 -11.90 -10.40 6.55
N THR A 66 -10.88 -11.16 6.12
CA THR A 66 -10.09 -12.01 7.03
C THR A 66 -9.38 -11.19 8.10
N ARG A 67 -9.06 -11.82 9.24
CA ARG A 67 -8.27 -11.19 10.31
C ARG A 67 -6.93 -10.66 9.78
N THR A 68 -6.23 -11.47 8.98
CA THR A 68 -4.96 -11.10 8.36
C THR A 68 -5.13 -9.91 7.41
N GLY A 69 -6.18 -9.92 6.58
CA GLY A 69 -6.51 -8.81 5.69
C GLY A 69 -6.80 -7.50 6.44
N GLN A 70 -7.55 -7.56 7.54
CA GLN A 70 -7.82 -6.39 8.38
C GLN A 70 -6.54 -5.83 9.03
N GLN A 71 -5.68 -6.71 9.54
CA GLN A 71 -4.39 -6.31 10.11
C GLN A 71 -3.49 -5.67 9.05
N LEU A 72 -3.43 -6.27 7.86
CA LEU A 72 -2.64 -5.73 6.75
C LEU A 72 -3.15 -4.36 6.31
N ARG A 73 -4.47 -4.15 6.28
CA ARG A 73 -5.06 -2.85 5.97
C ARG A 73 -4.62 -1.77 6.97
N ALA A 74 -4.59 -2.11 8.25
CA ALA A 74 -4.10 -1.19 9.28
C ALA A 74 -2.61 -0.86 9.11
N ILE A 75 -1.77 -1.85 8.79
CA ILE A 75 -0.34 -1.66 8.56
C ILE A 75 -0.09 -0.77 7.32
N LEU A 76 -0.84 -0.99 6.23
CA LEU A 76 -0.71 -0.19 5.02
C LEU A 76 -1.12 1.27 5.28
N ALA A 77 -2.22 1.49 6.00
CA ALA A 77 -2.65 2.84 6.38
C ALA A 77 -1.63 3.55 7.30
N GLN A 78 -1.02 2.82 8.24
CA GLN A 78 0.03 3.37 9.10
C GLN A 78 1.28 3.75 8.31
N ASN A 79 1.69 2.94 7.33
CA ASN A 79 2.81 3.27 6.46
C ASN A 79 2.54 4.53 5.63
N GLU A 80 1.34 4.67 5.05
CA GLU A 80 0.97 5.86 4.28
C GLU A 80 1.04 7.14 5.12
N VAL A 81 0.56 7.09 6.37
CA VAL A 81 0.67 8.21 7.32
C VAL A 81 2.13 8.48 7.71
N ALA A 82 2.92 7.43 7.95
CA ALA A 82 4.34 7.58 8.30
C ALA A 82 5.14 8.22 7.16
N GLU A 83 4.90 7.81 5.91
CA GLU A 83 5.53 8.39 4.72
C GLU A 83 5.12 9.86 4.53
N ALA A 84 3.84 10.18 4.70
CA ALA A 84 3.34 11.56 4.64
C ALA A 84 3.98 12.46 5.71
N ASN A 85 4.10 11.96 6.95
CA ASN A 85 4.73 12.69 8.05
C ASN A 85 6.24 12.87 7.83
N ALA A 86 6.93 11.86 7.29
CA ALA A 86 8.34 11.96 6.96
C ALA A 86 8.59 13.03 5.89
N TYR A 87 7.73 13.09 4.86
CA TYR A 87 7.81 14.11 3.82
C TYR A 87 7.56 15.52 4.37
N ALA A 88 6.57 15.69 5.25
CA ALA A 88 6.31 16.96 5.93
C ALA A 88 7.52 17.40 6.78
N SER A 89 8.10 16.48 7.57
CA SER A 89 9.28 16.78 8.39
C SER A 89 10.50 17.17 7.56
N GLU A 90 10.71 16.53 6.41
CA GLU A 90 11.80 16.88 5.50
C GLU A 90 11.59 18.26 4.88
N ARG A 91 10.36 18.56 4.44
CA ARG A 91 10.00 19.89 3.92
C ARG A 91 10.21 20.98 4.97
N ASP A 92 9.82 20.74 6.23
CA ASP A 92 10.01 21.69 7.32
C ASP A 92 11.50 21.93 7.62
N ARG A 93 12.32 20.87 7.58
CA ARG A 93 13.78 20.98 7.72
C ARG A 93 14.40 21.81 6.59
N GLN A 94 13.96 21.59 5.35
CA GLN A 94 14.43 22.36 4.20
C GLN A 94 14.00 23.83 4.28
N LEU A 95 12.77 24.11 4.71
CA LEU A 95 12.29 25.48 4.93
C LEU A 95 13.10 26.19 6.03
N ALA A 96 13.39 25.51 7.14
CA ALA A 96 14.22 26.06 8.20
C ALA A 96 15.65 26.37 7.71
N ALA A 97 16.24 25.49 6.91
CA ALA A 97 17.56 25.70 6.31
C ALA A 97 17.57 26.90 5.35
N ILE A 98 16.55 27.05 4.50
CA ILE A 98 16.38 28.21 3.63
C ILE A 98 16.24 29.49 4.45
N LEU A 99 15.37 29.47 5.47
CA LEU A 99 15.14 30.63 6.32
C LEU A 99 16.42 31.07 7.04
N ALA A 100 17.34 30.16 7.35
CA ALA A 100 18.62 30.47 7.99
C ALA A 100 19.60 31.23 7.08
N ILE A 101 19.42 31.22 5.75
CA ILE A 101 20.27 31.94 4.80
C ILE A 101 20.11 33.46 4.99
N GLU A 102 21.20 34.14 5.34
CA GLU A 102 21.22 35.58 5.59
C GLU A 102 21.02 36.41 4.32
N ASN A 103 21.62 35.99 3.20
CA ASN A 103 21.52 36.68 1.93
C ASN A 103 20.17 36.38 1.22
N ASP A 104 19.39 37.42 0.97
CA ASP A 104 18.07 37.30 0.34
C ASP A 104 18.13 36.70 -1.08
N ALA A 105 19.14 37.03 -1.87
CA ALA A 105 19.28 36.50 -3.23
C ALA A 105 19.58 34.99 -3.23
N GLU A 106 20.41 34.53 -2.30
CA GLU A 106 20.72 33.12 -2.10
C GLU A 106 19.51 32.35 -1.56
N ARG A 107 18.76 32.96 -0.64
CA ARG A 107 17.50 32.40 -0.11
C ARG A 107 16.48 32.17 -1.22
N ILE A 108 16.28 33.16 -2.09
CA ILE A 108 15.34 33.07 -3.22
C ILE A 108 15.76 31.98 -4.21
N ASN A 109 17.06 31.88 -4.52
CA ASN A 109 17.57 30.85 -5.40
C ASN A 109 17.40 29.45 -4.80
N GLU A 110 17.64 29.30 -3.49
CA GLU A 110 17.50 28.03 -2.78
C GLU A 110 16.03 27.58 -2.65
N SER A 111 15.10 28.51 -2.39
CA SER A 111 13.65 28.25 -2.45
C SER A 111 13.20 27.77 -3.83
N ARG A 112 13.69 28.39 -4.90
CA ARG A 112 13.38 27.95 -6.28
C ARG A 112 13.97 26.57 -6.59
N ARG A 113 15.19 26.30 -6.14
CA ARG A 113 15.88 25.01 -6.35
C ARG A 113 15.16 23.85 -5.67
N THR A 114 14.66 24.08 -4.46
CA THR A 114 13.94 23.07 -3.64
C THR A 114 12.45 22.98 -3.97
N GLY A 115 11.90 23.92 -4.74
CA GLY A 115 10.46 23.99 -5.05
C GLY A 115 9.59 24.38 -3.85
N ILE A 116 10.21 24.82 -2.74
CA ILE A 116 9.51 25.29 -1.55
C ILE A 116 9.16 26.77 -1.76
N GLY A 117 7.87 27.09 -1.73
CA GLY A 117 7.35 28.45 -1.95
C GLY A 117 8.08 29.51 -1.11
N MET A 118 8.21 30.72 -1.67
CA MET A 118 9.04 31.81 -1.11
C MET A 118 8.73 32.06 0.37
N PRO A 119 9.72 31.97 1.28
CA PRO A 119 9.53 32.46 2.64
C PRO A 119 9.39 33.99 2.60
N GLY A 120 8.37 34.52 3.30
CA GLY A 120 8.16 35.96 3.42
C GLY A 120 9.34 36.69 4.08
N PRO A 121 9.42 38.02 3.98
CA PRO A 121 10.49 38.80 4.59
C PRO A 121 10.52 38.59 6.10
N ARG A 122 11.73 38.48 6.68
CA ARG A 122 11.93 38.48 8.13
C ARG A 122 11.50 39.85 8.67
N LEU A 123 10.54 39.87 9.60
CA LEU A 123 10.11 41.05 10.35
C LEU A 123 11.13 41.42 11.44
#